data_AF-A0A4S2FWE7-F1
#
_entry.id   AF-A0A4S2FWE7-F1
#
_cell.length_a   1.000
_cell.length_b   1.000
_cell.length_c   1.000
_cell.angle_alpha   90.00
_cell.angle_beta   90.00
_cell.angle_gamma   90.00
#
_symmetry.space_group_name_H-M   'P 1'
#
loop_
_entity.id
_entity.type
_entity.pdbx_description
1 polymer ?
#
loop_
_entity_poly.entity_id
_entity_poly.type
_entity_poly.pdbx_seq_one_letter_code
_entity_poly.pdbx_strand_id
1 'polypeptide(L)'
;MKKSLLALCTFAFAGLIPVSAEEWNSIGQGVYYEDLMPALDPAIEAGQHWAVDIEESADVKGLYRFIPYHRYSPIAEYLEGPDNTYMIVHAENPDKVWIEDFEPYPDYGIFSFSQMCAETGWDVSTEYKYGTLSDGCISFPDRSVATVDIMSEEQGWINTTVNGLFKIYLPGAGTVTDDYSLYISYGYCGSDNRVPVSLTLGADVVSVKYLLTKGLVEDVDDSYLAKVASEGIAAEGTEIVVQPKSRGVHTLVIATLDATSAPRAGKTAYVYGSDDEDGKWESLGMTWYNESFVAGYYEEIPEIELNVEIQKHKSVAGFYRLVNPYAAHPFCTSIGHSGHNHYIYIHAEEPDYVYIENSPIGADFGYGEGRVTSTVANLLDSGLTMAEIKTAGVDFGTLEDGIIEFRNWGLWYGERDYFDGDWTSTGEHFRVRVPSGGMSGIDSVSDAYSMEPEYFNLQGVHLQDKPDAGVFIEKRAGVSRKVIVK
;
A
#
# COMPACT_ATOMS: atom_id res chain seq x y z
N MET A 1 10.89 -51.73 41.25
CA MET A 1 11.71 -50.50 41.23
C MET A 1 13.11 -50.85 40.75
N LYS A 2 13.37 -50.70 39.44
CA LYS A 2 14.68 -50.97 38.84
C LYS A 2 15.50 -49.68 38.87
N LYS A 3 16.65 -49.73 39.55
CA LYS A 3 17.66 -48.66 39.55
C LYS A 3 18.45 -48.74 38.24
N SER A 4 18.45 -47.67 37.47
CA SER A 4 19.31 -47.48 36.30
C SER A 4 20.61 -46.77 36.70
N LEU A 5 21.68 -47.22 36.04
CA LEU A 5 23.07 -46.77 36.10
C LEU A 5 23.20 -45.27 35.81
N LEU A 6 23.93 -44.53 36.64
CA LEU A 6 24.43 -43.19 36.34
C LEU A 6 25.88 -43.32 35.86
N ALA A 7 26.11 -43.08 34.57
CA ALA A 7 27.45 -43.02 33.98
C ALA A 7 28.00 -41.59 34.13
N LEU A 8 29.21 -41.50 34.69
CA LEU A 8 30.01 -40.30 34.82
C LEU A 8 30.49 -39.87 33.42
N CYS A 9 30.03 -38.72 32.93
CA CYS A 9 30.67 -38.02 31.81
C CYS A 9 31.37 -36.77 32.36
N THR A 10 32.68 -36.83 32.45
CA THR A 10 33.57 -35.71 32.73
C THR A 10 33.59 -34.80 31.49
N PHE A 11 32.95 -33.63 31.57
CA PHE A 11 33.16 -32.58 30.57
C PHE A 11 34.45 -31.82 30.93
N ALA A 12 35.39 -31.82 29.99
CA ALA A 12 36.55 -30.95 30.03
C ALA A 12 36.08 -29.50 29.87
N PHE A 13 36.47 -28.64 30.81
CA PHE A 13 36.39 -27.18 30.64
C PHE A 13 37.33 -26.79 29.49
N ALA A 14 36.79 -26.61 28.29
CA ALA A 14 37.42 -25.74 27.30
C ALA A 14 37.23 -24.30 27.79
N GLY A 15 38.32 -23.57 27.92
CA GLY A 15 38.31 -22.21 28.44
C GLY A 15 37.33 -21.34 27.66
N LEU A 16 36.49 -20.60 28.39
CA LEU A 16 35.86 -19.40 27.83
C LEU A 16 36.98 -18.48 27.38
N ILE A 17 37.16 -18.36 26.07
CA ILE A 17 37.75 -17.15 25.51
C ILE A 17 36.73 -16.06 25.84
N PRO A 18 37.07 -15.02 26.61
CA PRO A 18 36.19 -13.88 26.70
C PRO A 18 36.02 -13.36 25.27
N VAL A 19 34.78 -13.36 24.78
CA VAL A 19 34.39 -12.48 23.67
C VAL A 19 34.85 -11.10 24.11
N SER A 20 35.85 -10.52 23.44
CA SER A 20 36.19 -9.12 23.69
C SER A 20 34.90 -8.35 23.47
N ALA A 21 34.47 -7.59 24.48
CA ALA A 21 33.44 -6.59 24.24
C ALA A 21 33.97 -5.73 23.10
N GLU A 22 33.25 -5.70 21.98
CA GLU A 22 33.65 -4.94 20.81
C GLU A 22 33.91 -3.50 21.25
N GLU A 23 35.13 -3.02 21.02
CA GLU A 23 35.54 -1.69 21.42
C GLU A 23 35.12 -0.72 20.31
N TRP A 24 34.52 0.42 20.67
CA TRP A 24 33.98 1.39 19.72
C TRP A 24 34.68 2.74 19.90
N ASN A 25 35.14 3.32 18.80
CA ASN A 25 35.81 4.61 18.79
C ASN A 25 34.88 5.66 18.22
N SER A 26 34.62 6.74 18.97
CA SER A 26 33.95 7.90 18.41
C SER A 26 34.78 8.48 17.26
N ILE A 27 34.16 8.60 16.09
CA ILE A 27 34.77 9.22 14.91
C ILE A 27 34.28 10.66 14.70
N GLY A 28 33.38 11.13 15.57
CA GLY A 28 32.85 12.49 15.60
C GLY A 28 31.38 12.57 15.21
N GLN A 29 30.94 13.79 14.94
CA GLN A 29 29.55 14.08 14.62
C GLN A 29 29.30 13.96 13.10
N GLY A 30 28.34 13.12 12.73
CA GLY A 30 27.79 12.99 11.39
C GLY A 30 26.39 13.59 11.28
N VAL A 31 25.71 13.31 10.17
CA VAL A 31 24.31 13.71 9.95
C VAL A 31 23.50 12.49 9.53
N TYR A 32 22.39 12.25 10.21
CA TYR A 32 21.42 11.21 9.90
C TYR A 32 20.21 11.83 9.22
N TYR A 33 19.81 11.28 8.07
CA TYR A 33 18.60 11.64 7.35
C TYR A 33 17.54 10.57 7.60
N GLU A 34 16.41 11.00 8.17
CA GLU A 34 15.32 10.16 8.60
C GLU A 34 14.40 9.80 7.43
N ASP A 35 14.12 8.50 7.32
CA ASP A 35 13.19 7.96 6.31
C ASP A 35 12.59 6.61 6.75
N LEU A 36 12.53 6.32 8.05
CA LEU A 36 11.94 5.11 8.62
C LEU A 36 10.55 5.38 9.21
N MET A 37 10.39 6.48 9.93
CA MET A 37 9.18 6.86 10.65
C MET A 37 8.13 7.62 9.82
N PRO A 38 8.49 8.49 8.84
CA PRO A 38 7.48 9.26 8.09
C PRO A 38 6.44 8.41 7.34
N ALA A 39 6.76 7.15 7.00
CA ALA A 39 5.82 6.23 6.36
C ALA A 39 4.78 5.65 7.33
N LEU A 40 5.06 5.66 8.64
CA LEU A 40 4.22 5.11 9.70
C LEU A 40 3.19 6.11 10.24
N ASP A 41 3.53 7.40 10.23
CA ASP A 41 2.67 8.46 10.74
C ASP A 41 2.80 9.73 9.89
N PRO A 42 1.74 10.14 9.17
CA PRO A 42 1.76 11.31 8.30
C PRO A 42 1.96 12.63 9.06
N ALA A 43 1.85 12.65 10.40
CA ALA A 43 2.19 13.81 11.21
C ALA A 43 3.70 14.04 11.35
N ILE A 44 4.53 13.04 11.04
CA ILE A 44 5.98 13.15 11.03
C ILE A 44 6.43 13.69 9.67
N GLU A 45 7.00 14.89 9.67
CA GLU A 45 7.48 15.54 8.44
C GLU A 45 8.63 14.76 7.81
N ALA A 46 8.51 14.43 6.51
CA ALA A 46 9.57 13.80 5.76
C ALA A 46 10.74 14.79 5.50
N GLY A 47 11.97 14.28 5.41
CA GLY A 47 13.16 15.12 5.18
C GLY A 47 13.88 15.65 6.40
N GLN A 48 13.39 15.29 7.58
CA GLN A 48 14.08 15.58 8.81
C GLN A 48 15.47 14.96 8.81
N HIS A 49 16.43 15.75 9.25
CA HIS A 49 17.80 15.30 9.41
C HIS A 49 18.40 16.04 10.58
N TRP A 50 19.26 15.36 11.32
CA TRP A 50 19.89 15.92 12.49
C TRP A 50 21.26 15.31 12.71
N ALA A 51 22.04 15.98 13.55
CA ALA A 51 23.39 15.58 13.81
C ALA A 51 23.44 14.45 14.85
N VAL A 52 24.24 13.41 14.57
CA VAL A 52 24.39 12.22 15.43
C VAL A 52 25.87 11.99 15.73
N ASP A 53 26.18 11.50 16.93
CA ASP A 53 27.53 11.06 17.27
C ASP A 53 27.75 9.64 16.71
N ILE A 54 28.74 9.49 15.82
CA ILE A 54 29.02 8.22 15.15
C ILE A 54 30.26 7.57 15.77
N GLU A 55 30.17 6.28 16.00
CA GLU A 55 31.26 5.42 16.44
C GLU A 55 31.60 4.40 15.35
N GLU A 56 32.88 4.03 15.25
CA GLU A 56 33.37 2.95 14.39
C GLU A 56 33.99 1.85 15.26
N SER A 57 33.75 0.59 14.90
CA SER A 57 34.37 -0.55 15.57
C SER A 57 35.89 -0.44 15.52
N ALA A 58 36.54 -0.68 16.67
CA ALA A 58 37.99 -0.71 16.79
C ALA A 58 38.61 -1.89 16.04
N ASP A 59 37.84 -2.97 15.89
CA ASP A 59 38.28 -4.23 15.30
C ASP A 59 37.87 -4.35 13.82
N VAL A 60 36.75 -3.73 13.42
CA VAL A 60 36.17 -3.85 12.08
C VAL A 60 36.03 -2.48 11.41
N LYS A 61 36.94 -2.18 10.48
CA LYS A 61 36.88 -0.95 9.68
C LYS A 61 35.64 -0.96 8.79
N GLY A 62 34.86 0.12 8.81
CA GLY A 62 33.61 0.23 8.06
C GLY A 62 32.37 -0.26 8.82
N LEU A 63 32.51 -0.80 10.03
CA LEU A 63 31.38 -1.11 10.90
C LEU A 63 31.10 0.09 11.80
N TYR A 64 29.94 0.72 11.59
CA TYR A 64 29.53 1.95 12.28
C TYR A 64 28.34 1.71 13.19
N ARG A 65 28.20 2.56 14.21
CA ARG A 65 26.96 2.68 14.96
C ARG A 65 26.70 4.10 15.43
N PHE A 66 25.44 4.42 15.66
CA PHE A 66 24.99 5.67 16.27
C PHE A 66 23.56 5.50 16.83
N ILE A 67 23.13 6.43 17.69
CA ILE A 67 21.77 6.46 18.22
C ILE A 67 20.98 7.50 17.40
N PRO A 68 20.06 7.10 16.50
CA PRO A 68 19.31 8.05 15.70
C PRO A 68 18.33 8.87 16.57
N TYR A 69 17.58 8.23 17.46
CA TYR A 69 16.48 8.87 18.20
C TYR A 69 16.88 9.36 19.59
N HIS A 70 18.05 10.01 19.68
CA HIS A 70 18.50 10.65 20.91
C HIS A 70 17.60 11.84 21.29
N ARG A 71 17.76 12.38 22.50
CA ARG A 71 16.90 13.43 23.11
C ARG A 71 16.76 14.77 22.35
N TYR A 72 17.51 14.94 21.27
CA TYR A 72 17.47 16.15 20.43
C TYR A 72 17.01 15.85 19.01
N SER A 73 16.68 14.59 18.72
CA SER A 73 16.05 14.22 17.46
C SER A 73 14.60 14.72 17.46
N PRO A 74 14.09 15.16 16.30
CA PRO A 74 12.67 15.45 16.12
C PRO A 74 11.75 14.27 16.46
N ILE A 75 12.19 13.02 16.20
CA ILE A 75 11.43 11.81 16.55
C ILE A 75 11.27 11.67 18.06
N ALA A 76 12.33 11.92 18.84
CA ALA A 76 12.24 11.90 20.30
C ALA A 76 11.37 13.03 20.85
N GLU A 77 11.32 14.18 20.18
CA GLU A 77 10.38 15.25 20.52
C GLU A 77 8.93 14.83 20.23
N TYR A 78 8.69 14.22 19.07
CA TYR A 78 7.38 13.74 18.64
C TYR A 78 6.83 12.64 19.55
N LEU A 79 7.66 11.65 19.89
CA LEU A 79 7.29 10.52 20.77
C LEU A 79 7.41 10.86 22.26
N GLU A 80 7.65 12.12 22.61
CA GLU A 80 7.78 12.63 23.99
C GLU A 80 8.86 11.92 24.84
N GLY A 81 9.87 11.30 24.20
CA GLY A 81 10.93 10.59 24.89
C GLY A 81 12.07 10.13 23.96
N PRO A 82 13.33 10.13 24.44
CA PRO A 82 14.44 9.57 23.66
C PRO A 82 14.44 8.05 23.68
N ASP A 83 15.05 7.48 22.66
CA ASP A 83 15.47 6.08 22.60
C ASP A 83 17.01 6.00 22.58
N ASN A 84 17.58 4.91 23.11
CA ASN A 84 19.03 4.71 23.19
C ASN A 84 19.51 3.50 22.37
N THR A 85 18.66 2.94 21.51
CA THR A 85 19.02 1.83 20.64
C THR A 85 19.98 2.32 19.57
N TYR A 86 21.06 1.56 19.39
CA TYR A 86 22.01 1.83 18.32
C TYR A 86 21.45 1.28 17.00
N MET A 87 21.52 2.09 15.96
CA MET A 87 21.53 1.58 14.59
C MET A 87 22.95 1.13 14.27
N ILE A 88 23.11 -0.10 13.78
CA ILE A 88 24.39 -0.70 13.41
C ILE A 88 24.44 -0.80 11.89
N VAL A 89 25.52 -0.29 11.30
CA VAL A 89 25.68 -0.14 9.84
C VAL A 89 26.97 -0.82 9.39
N HIS A 90 26.81 -1.84 8.56
CA HIS A 90 27.87 -2.62 7.94
C HIS A 90 28.26 -2.02 6.59
N ALA A 91 29.32 -1.21 6.56
CA ALA A 91 29.90 -0.62 5.36
C ALA A 91 31.34 -1.08 5.08
N GLU A 92 31.73 -2.24 5.62
CA GLU A 92 33.01 -2.90 5.32
C GLU A 92 33.16 -3.19 3.82
N ASN A 93 32.04 -3.41 3.14
CA ASN A 93 31.92 -3.39 1.69
C ASN A 93 31.18 -2.12 1.24
N PRO A 94 31.87 -1.13 0.67
CA PRO A 94 31.25 0.15 0.29
C PRO A 94 30.21 0.02 -0.83
N ASP A 95 30.21 -1.05 -1.61
CA ASP A 95 29.19 -1.28 -2.66
C ASP A 95 28.02 -2.16 -2.16
N LYS A 96 28.08 -2.65 -0.92
CA LYS A 96 27.05 -3.49 -0.31
C LYS A 96 26.85 -3.16 1.17
N VAL A 97 26.42 -1.93 1.44
CA VAL A 97 26.16 -1.47 2.79
C VAL A 97 24.82 -2.02 3.28
N TRP A 98 24.76 -2.47 4.52
CA TRP A 98 23.51 -2.91 5.15
C TRP A 98 23.41 -2.53 6.63
N ILE A 99 22.21 -2.60 7.21
CA ILE A 99 21.94 -2.37 8.63
C ILE A 99 21.38 -3.62 9.31
N GLU A 100 21.74 -3.83 10.57
CA GLU A 100 21.06 -4.82 11.40
C GLU A 100 19.59 -4.43 11.62
N ASP A 101 18.75 -5.40 11.99
CA ASP A 101 17.37 -5.12 12.39
C ASP A 101 17.37 -4.08 13.52
N PHE A 102 16.60 -3.02 13.33
CA PHE A 102 16.58 -1.86 14.20
C PHE A 102 15.23 -1.78 14.92
N GLU A 103 15.26 -1.98 16.23
CA GLU A 103 14.07 -2.00 17.11
C GLU A 103 14.12 -0.86 18.14
N PRO A 104 13.90 0.39 17.71
CA PRO A 104 13.82 1.52 18.62
C PRO A 104 12.51 1.49 19.41
N TYR A 105 12.49 2.12 20.59
CA TYR A 105 11.29 2.24 21.41
C TYR A 105 10.61 0.88 21.67
N PRO A 106 11.33 -0.12 22.20
CA PRO A 106 10.82 -1.49 22.34
C PRO A 106 9.57 -1.60 23.22
N ASP A 107 9.33 -0.62 24.10
CA ASP A 107 8.14 -0.54 24.94
C ASP A 107 6.84 -0.30 24.14
N TYR A 108 6.94 0.28 22.93
CA TYR A 108 5.78 0.42 22.05
C TYR A 108 5.46 -0.89 21.33
N GLY A 109 6.48 -1.70 21.02
CA GLY A 109 6.32 -2.98 20.31
C GLY A 109 5.85 -2.86 18.86
N ILE A 110 5.90 -1.65 18.28
CA ILE A 110 5.39 -1.35 16.92
C ILE A 110 6.48 -0.96 15.93
N PHE A 111 7.68 -0.64 16.42
CA PHE A 111 8.79 -0.16 15.60
C PHE A 111 9.85 -1.26 15.48
N SER A 112 9.82 -1.97 14.35
CA SER A 112 10.83 -2.98 14.01
C SER A 112 11.16 -2.85 12.53
N PHE A 113 12.37 -2.37 12.24
CA PHE A 113 12.81 -2.07 10.88
C PHE A 113 13.85 -3.08 10.43
N SER A 114 13.62 -3.72 9.29
CA SER A 114 14.51 -4.70 8.70
C SER A 114 14.86 -4.30 7.28
N GLN A 115 16.16 -4.20 6.97
CA GLN A 115 16.59 -3.95 5.59
C GLN A 115 16.31 -5.17 4.72
N MET A 116 15.85 -4.98 3.49
CA MET A 116 15.55 -6.04 2.54
C MET A 116 16.82 -6.60 1.87
N CYS A 117 17.62 -7.35 2.62
CA CYS A 117 18.87 -7.97 2.17
C CYS A 117 19.07 -9.39 2.74
N ALA A 118 20.09 -10.11 2.25
CA ALA A 118 20.32 -11.50 2.66
C ALA A 118 20.69 -11.62 4.15
N GLU A 119 21.43 -10.65 4.67
CA GLU A 119 22.01 -10.63 6.01
C GLU A 119 20.95 -10.55 7.12
N THR A 120 19.82 -9.92 6.83
CA THR A 120 18.62 -9.82 7.68
C THR A 120 17.60 -10.93 7.39
N GLY A 121 17.96 -11.93 6.58
CA GLY A 121 17.15 -13.14 6.37
C GLY A 121 16.05 -13.02 5.31
N TRP A 122 16.06 -11.95 4.50
CA TRP A 122 15.11 -11.80 3.41
C TRP A 122 15.45 -12.74 2.25
N ASP A 123 14.47 -13.55 1.85
CA ASP A 123 14.51 -14.37 0.64
C ASP A 123 13.63 -13.69 -0.42
N VAL A 124 14.16 -12.64 -1.04
CA VAL A 124 13.41 -11.88 -2.06
C VAL A 124 13.56 -12.52 -3.44
N SER A 125 12.43 -12.69 -4.13
CA SER A 125 12.34 -13.11 -5.53
C SER A 125 12.78 -12.01 -6.53
N THR A 126 13.10 -10.82 -6.02
CA THR A 126 13.69 -9.67 -6.72
C THR A 126 14.96 -9.20 -5.98
N GLU A 127 15.80 -8.39 -6.64
CA GLU A 127 17.17 -8.06 -6.24
C GLU A 127 17.30 -7.45 -4.82
N TYR A 128 18.33 -7.85 -4.08
CA TYR A 128 18.64 -7.27 -2.76
C TYR A 128 18.95 -5.77 -2.84
N LYS A 129 18.38 -5.00 -1.91
CA LYS A 129 18.52 -3.54 -1.88
C LYS A 129 19.62 -3.12 -0.90
N TYR A 130 20.87 -3.27 -1.34
CA TYR A 130 22.03 -2.80 -0.59
C TYR A 130 22.24 -1.29 -0.75
N GLY A 131 22.71 -0.64 0.32
CA GLY A 131 23.23 0.71 0.28
C GLY A 131 24.65 0.79 -0.29
N THR A 132 25.15 2.00 -0.44
CA THR A 132 26.53 2.29 -0.86
C THR A 132 27.18 3.31 0.06
N LEU A 133 28.51 3.24 0.20
CA LEU A 133 29.35 4.24 0.86
C LEU A 133 30.27 4.89 -0.19
N SER A 134 29.99 6.14 -0.53
CA SER A 134 30.83 6.94 -1.42
C SER A 134 31.03 8.34 -0.86
N ASP A 135 32.26 8.86 -0.92
CA ASP A 135 32.61 10.21 -0.47
C ASP A 135 32.14 10.54 0.97
N GLY A 136 32.14 9.53 1.84
CA GLY A 136 31.70 9.65 3.23
C GLY A 136 30.19 9.71 3.44
N CYS A 137 29.39 9.50 2.38
CA CYS A 137 27.94 9.34 2.44
C CYS A 137 27.57 7.86 2.31
N ILE A 138 26.88 7.33 3.32
CA ILE A 138 26.14 6.07 3.22
C ILE A 138 24.75 6.41 2.69
N SER A 139 24.33 5.80 1.58
CA SER A 139 23.01 6.01 0.98
C SER A 139 22.34 4.67 0.70
N PHE A 140 21.06 4.56 1.03
CA PHE A 140 20.25 3.38 0.75
C PHE A 140 19.25 3.62 -0.38
N PRO A 141 18.91 2.60 -1.18
CA PRO A 141 17.89 2.71 -2.22
C PRO A 141 16.50 2.99 -1.65
N ASP A 142 15.61 3.50 -2.50
CA ASP A 142 14.18 3.63 -2.20
C ASP A 142 13.57 2.25 -1.87
N ARG A 143 12.67 2.23 -0.88
CA ARG A 143 12.02 1.02 -0.36
C ARG A 143 13.02 -0.10 -0.04
N SER A 144 14.11 0.23 0.65
CA SER A 144 15.16 -0.71 1.04
C SER A 144 14.97 -1.27 2.45
N VAL A 145 14.15 -0.62 3.28
CA VAL A 145 13.83 -1.07 4.64
C VAL A 145 12.33 -1.24 4.77
N ALA A 146 11.92 -2.31 5.45
CA ALA A 146 10.54 -2.63 5.74
C ALA A 146 10.30 -2.69 7.26
N THR A 147 9.05 -2.48 7.65
CA THR A 147 8.55 -2.65 9.02
C THR A 147 7.39 -3.62 9.02
N VAL A 148 7.11 -4.23 10.18
CA VAL A 148 5.94 -5.08 10.33
C VAL A 148 4.68 -4.21 10.38
N ASP A 149 3.69 -4.56 9.57
CA ASP A 149 2.32 -4.08 9.72
C ASP A 149 1.68 -4.75 10.93
N ILE A 150 1.73 -4.05 12.06
CA ILE A 150 1.14 -4.51 13.31
C ILE A 150 -0.39 -4.42 13.32
N MET A 151 -1.01 -3.78 12.33
CA MET A 151 -2.46 -3.66 12.20
C MET A 151 -3.05 -4.81 11.37
N SER A 152 -2.22 -5.54 10.62
CA SER A 152 -2.61 -6.73 9.87
C SER A 152 -2.56 -7.98 10.77
N GLU A 153 -3.65 -8.78 10.81
CA GLU A 153 -3.68 -10.09 11.49
C GLU A 153 -2.55 -11.03 11.04
N GLU A 154 -2.08 -10.88 9.79
CA GLU A 154 -1.00 -11.69 9.21
C GLU A 154 0.41 -11.16 9.48
N GLN A 155 0.54 -9.96 10.07
CA GLN A 155 1.82 -9.29 10.32
C GLN A 155 2.70 -9.22 9.06
N GLY A 156 2.13 -8.71 7.96
CA GLY A 156 2.84 -8.49 6.71
C GLY A 156 3.96 -7.46 6.86
N TRP A 157 4.93 -7.44 5.95
CA TRP A 157 5.96 -6.42 5.93
C TRP A 157 5.63 -5.32 4.93
N ILE A 158 5.84 -4.06 5.33
CA ILE A 158 5.57 -2.87 4.52
C ILE A 158 6.81 -1.98 4.44
N ASN A 159 7.05 -1.36 3.29
CA ASN A 159 8.23 -0.51 3.06
C ASN A 159 8.13 0.84 3.81
N THR A 160 9.27 1.34 4.32
CA THR A 160 9.32 2.60 5.07
C THR A 160 10.17 3.70 4.41
N THR A 161 11.30 3.34 3.79
CA THR A 161 12.22 4.31 3.15
C THR A 161 11.74 4.75 1.77
N VAL A 162 10.56 5.35 1.72
CA VAL A 162 9.83 5.71 0.48
C VAL A 162 10.13 7.12 -0.02
N ASN A 163 10.93 7.90 0.70
CA ASN A 163 11.26 9.27 0.33
C ASN A 163 12.65 9.40 -0.32
N GLY A 164 13.43 8.32 -0.40
CA GLY A 164 14.77 8.30 -1.02
C GLY A 164 15.83 9.03 -0.18
N LEU A 165 15.62 9.14 1.13
CA LEU A 165 16.43 9.97 2.02
C LEU A 165 17.15 9.21 3.11
N PHE A 166 16.98 7.89 3.19
CA PHE A 166 17.72 7.11 4.17
C PHE A 166 19.23 7.16 3.89
N LYS A 167 19.90 8.08 4.60
CA LYS A 167 21.31 8.45 4.36
C LYS A 167 22.00 8.80 5.67
N ILE A 168 23.29 8.50 5.73
CA ILE A 168 24.17 8.85 6.85
C ILE A 168 25.44 9.49 6.29
N TYR A 169 25.70 10.73 6.68
CA TYR A 169 26.98 11.39 6.40
C TYR A 169 27.94 11.17 7.55
N LEU A 170 29.08 10.53 7.25
CA LEU A 170 30.14 10.30 8.22
C LEU A 170 30.86 11.63 8.58
N PRO A 171 31.50 11.71 9.76
CA PRO A 171 32.18 12.92 10.19
C PRO A 171 33.26 13.34 9.19
N GLY A 172 33.25 14.63 8.83
CA GLY A 172 34.25 15.19 7.93
C GLY A 172 34.04 14.87 6.45
N ALA A 173 32.97 14.18 6.05
CA ALA A 173 32.56 14.00 4.65
C ALA A 173 32.26 15.33 3.92
N GLY A 174 32.35 16.47 4.63
CA GLY A 174 31.55 17.64 4.32
C GLY A 174 30.08 17.26 4.57
N THR A 175 29.28 18.16 5.13
CA THR A 175 27.87 18.09 4.76
C THR A 175 27.89 18.17 3.23
N VAL A 176 27.56 17.10 2.51
CA VAL A 176 27.10 17.29 1.13
C VAL A 176 25.79 18.04 1.35
N THR A 177 25.93 19.37 1.33
CA THR A 177 24.84 20.32 1.59
C THR A 177 23.82 20.28 0.48
N ASP A 178 24.17 19.64 -0.64
CA ASP A 178 23.36 19.49 -1.81
C ASP A 178 22.07 18.73 -1.47
N ASP A 179 21.04 19.50 -1.21
CA ASP A 179 19.70 19.04 -0.91
C ASP A 179 18.91 19.01 -2.23
N TYR A 180 18.94 17.84 -2.88
CA TYR A 180 18.13 17.55 -4.07
C TYR A 180 16.83 16.78 -3.75
N SER A 181 16.40 16.80 -2.48
CA SER A 181 15.18 16.11 -2.04
C SER A 181 13.97 16.54 -2.85
N LEU A 182 13.03 15.60 -3.01
CA LEU A 182 11.78 15.81 -3.74
C LEU A 182 10.66 15.11 -2.99
N TYR A 183 9.68 15.89 -2.57
CA TYR A 183 8.41 15.37 -2.07
C TYR A 183 7.30 15.79 -3.01
N ILE A 184 6.28 14.94 -3.07
CA ILE A 184 5.12 15.18 -3.90
C ILE A 184 3.87 14.99 -3.04
N SER A 185 2.90 15.87 -3.20
CA SER A 185 1.56 15.72 -2.65
C SER A 185 0.56 15.77 -3.80
N TYR A 186 -0.36 14.81 -3.85
CA TYR A 186 -1.29 14.63 -4.96
C TYR A 186 -2.55 13.87 -4.53
N GLY A 187 -3.64 14.00 -5.29
CA GLY A 187 -4.76 13.06 -5.25
C GLY A 187 -4.56 11.96 -6.28
N TYR A 188 -5.18 10.79 -6.08
CA TYR A 188 -5.16 9.73 -7.09
C TYR A 188 -5.84 10.18 -8.38
N CYS A 189 -6.89 11.00 -8.29
CA CYS A 189 -7.57 11.52 -9.46
C CYS A 189 -7.97 13.00 -9.29
N GLY A 190 -8.48 13.59 -10.36
CA GLY A 190 -8.92 14.97 -10.37
C GLY A 190 -9.91 15.25 -11.49
N SER A 191 -10.59 16.40 -11.39
CA SER A 191 -11.64 16.79 -12.34
C SER A 191 -11.10 16.90 -13.77
N ASP A 192 -11.86 16.41 -14.75
CA ASP A 192 -11.50 16.43 -16.18
C ASP A 192 -10.12 15.82 -16.48
N ASN A 193 -9.74 14.78 -15.73
CA ASN A 193 -8.41 14.15 -15.77
C ASN A 193 -7.27 15.08 -15.42
N ARG A 194 -7.52 16.19 -14.71
CA ARG A 194 -6.47 17.13 -14.31
C ARG A 194 -6.14 16.87 -12.85
N VAL A 195 -4.98 16.28 -12.60
CA VAL A 195 -4.50 15.97 -11.25
C VAL A 195 -3.48 17.03 -10.85
N PRO A 196 -3.79 17.90 -9.87
CA PRO A 196 -2.80 18.79 -9.28
C PRO A 196 -1.75 17.98 -8.51
N VAL A 197 -0.49 18.36 -8.64
CA VAL A 197 0.63 17.78 -7.90
C VAL A 197 1.47 18.93 -7.36
N SER A 198 1.61 18.97 -6.04
CA SER A 198 2.46 19.94 -5.34
C SER A 198 3.82 19.31 -5.07
N LEU A 199 4.89 20.08 -5.31
CA LEU A 199 6.27 19.66 -5.17
C LEU A 199 6.92 20.43 -4.02
N THR A 200 7.55 19.71 -3.10
CA THR A 200 8.47 20.30 -2.11
C THR A 200 9.89 19.92 -2.53
N LEU A 201 10.74 20.92 -2.74
CA LEU A 201 12.06 20.76 -3.31
C LEU A 201 13.14 21.14 -2.31
N GLY A 202 14.20 20.35 -2.29
CA GLY A 202 15.42 20.67 -1.58
C GLY A 202 16.11 21.93 -2.11
N ALA A 203 16.95 22.54 -1.26
CA ALA A 203 17.55 23.85 -1.50
C ALA A 203 18.42 23.94 -2.77
N ASP A 204 18.97 22.81 -3.24
CA ASP A 204 19.90 22.76 -4.37
C ASP A 204 19.25 22.31 -5.68
N VAL A 205 17.96 21.99 -5.66
CA VAL A 205 17.18 21.71 -6.88
C VAL A 205 17.11 22.97 -7.76
N VAL A 206 17.70 22.92 -8.96
CA VAL A 206 17.69 24.04 -9.91
C VAL A 206 16.45 24.01 -10.80
N SER A 207 16.03 22.81 -11.21
CA SER A 207 14.81 22.64 -12.01
C SER A 207 14.25 21.24 -11.85
N VAL A 208 13.01 21.05 -12.26
CA VAL A 208 12.33 19.76 -12.24
C VAL A 208 11.82 19.45 -13.64
N LYS A 209 11.96 18.18 -14.04
CA LYS A 209 11.29 17.64 -15.22
C LYS A 209 10.44 16.43 -14.84
N TYR A 210 9.38 16.20 -15.60
CA TYR A 210 8.49 15.07 -15.37
C TYR A 210 8.00 14.42 -16.67
N LEU A 211 7.66 13.14 -16.57
CA LEU A 211 7.00 12.35 -17.62
C LEU A 211 5.78 11.66 -17.04
N LEU A 212 4.69 11.62 -17.80
CA LEU A 212 3.51 10.83 -17.47
C LEU A 212 3.42 9.65 -18.42
N THR A 213 3.52 8.44 -17.87
CA THR A 213 3.52 7.17 -18.63
C THR A 213 2.26 6.39 -18.29
N LYS A 214 1.66 5.70 -19.27
CA LYS A 214 0.54 4.79 -19.00
C LYS A 214 1.06 3.49 -18.39
N GLY A 215 0.32 2.94 -17.42
CA GLY A 215 0.72 1.73 -16.68
C GLY A 215 1.57 2.06 -15.45
N LEU A 216 2.07 1.02 -14.80
CA LEU A 216 2.93 1.08 -13.63
C LEU A 216 4.40 1.16 -14.07
N VAL A 217 5.17 2.01 -13.40
CA VAL A 217 6.63 2.02 -13.44
C VAL A 217 7.10 1.73 -12.03
N GLU A 218 7.52 0.49 -11.78
CA GLU A 218 7.91 0.01 -10.45
C GLU A 218 9.31 0.47 -10.06
N ASP A 219 10.24 0.52 -11.03
CA ASP A 219 11.63 0.92 -10.82
C ASP A 219 12.00 2.17 -11.63
N VAL A 220 12.50 3.19 -10.94
CA VAL A 220 13.07 4.40 -11.54
C VAL A 220 14.56 4.42 -11.26
N ASP A 221 15.31 3.84 -12.19
CA ASP A 221 16.78 3.85 -12.15
C ASP A 221 17.38 5.12 -12.77
N ASP A 222 18.70 5.24 -12.70
CA ASP A 222 19.45 6.36 -13.29
C ASP A 222 19.19 6.53 -14.80
N SER A 223 18.92 5.43 -15.50
CA SER A 223 18.63 5.46 -16.94
C SER A 223 17.26 6.08 -17.22
N TYR A 224 16.27 5.77 -16.39
CA TYR A 224 14.93 6.35 -16.45
C TYR A 224 14.97 7.82 -16.05
N LEU A 225 15.73 8.19 -15.02
CA LEU A 225 15.94 9.58 -14.64
C LEU A 225 16.65 10.39 -15.74
N ALA A 226 17.64 9.81 -16.42
CA ALA A 226 18.27 10.42 -17.58
C ALA A 226 17.26 10.62 -18.74
N LYS A 227 16.33 9.68 -18.94
CA LYS A 227 15.23 9.83 -19.89
C LYS A 227 14.30 10.99 -19.50
N VAL A 228 13.88 11.07 -18.23
CA VAL A 228 13.05 12.20 -17.73
C VAL A 228 13.79 13.52 -17.89
N ALA A 229 15.09 13.58 -17.57
CA ALA A 229 15.91 14.77 -17.72
C ALA A 229 16.03 15.23 -19.18
N SER A 230 16.06 14.30 -20.14
CA SER A 230 16.20 14.62 -21.57
C SER A 230 14.86 14.91 -22.27
N GLU A 231 13.84 14.07 -22.05
CA GLU A 231 12.57 14.08 -22.79
C GLU A 231 11.41 14.70 -21.99
N GLY A 232 11.56 14.85 -20.68
CA GLY A 232 10.51 15.32 -19.77
C GLY A 232 10.09 16.76 -19.99
N ILE A 233 8.87 17.06 -19.53
CA ILE A 233 8.28 18.40 -19.49
C ILE A 233 8.89 19.14 -18.30
N ALA A 234 9.36 20.37 -18.51
CA ALA A 234 9.84 21.21 -17.42
C ALA A 234 8.66 21.69 -16.56
N ALA A 235 8.79 21.57 -15.24
CA ALA A 235 7.82 22.12 -14.30
C ALA A 235 7.93 23.66 -14.25
N GLU A 236 6.79 24.35 -14.34
CA GLU A 236 6.70 25.80 -14.16
C GLU A 236 6.37 26.11 -12.69
N GLY A 237 7.38 26.00 -11.82
CA GLY A 237 7.24 26.18 -10.37
C GLY A 237 7.00 24.87 -9.62
N THR A 238 6.47 24.96 -8.41
CA THR A 238 6.24 23.83 -7.50
C THR A 238 4.82 23.26 -7.57
N GLU A 239 3.93 23.85 -8.36
CA GLU A 239 2.58 23.35 -8.59
C GLU A 239 2.45 22.95 -10.05
N ILE A 240 2.32 21.66 -10.31
CA ILE A 240 2.11 21.13 -11.65
C ILE A 240 0.71 20.52 -11.77
N VAL A 241 0.23 20.41 -13.01
CA VAL A 241 -1.02 19.70 -13.31
C VAL A 241 -0.70 18.65 -14.36
N VAL A 242 -0.90 17.38 -14.00
CA VAL A 242 -0.74 16.26 -14.93
C VAL A 242 -2.09 15.86 -15.48
N GLN A 243 -2.11 15.42 -16.74
CA GLN A 243 -3.35 15.07 -17.41
C GLN A 243 -3.25 13.72 -18.12
N PRO A 244 -3.66 12.61 -17.44
CA PRO A 244 -3.84 11.32 -18.09
C PRO A 244 -4.69 11.44 -19.36
N LYS A 245 -4.27 10.73 -20.41
CA LYS A 245 -4.91 10.81 -21.74
C LYS A 245 -5.83 9.63 -22.04
N SER A 246 -5.90 8.65 -21.15
CA SER A 246 -6.78 7.49 -21.27
C SER A 246 -7.18 6.99 -19.90
N ARG A 247 -8.20 6.13 -19.84
CA ARG A 247 -8.58 5.43 -18.62
C ARG A 247 -7.43 4.57 -18.07
N GLY A 248 -7.38 4.46 -16.75
CA GLY A 248 -6.51 3.56 -15.99
C GLY A 248 -5.34 4.27 -15.32
N VAL A 249 -4.48 3.49 -14.68
CA VAL A 249 -3.31 4.00 -13.96
C VAL A 249 -2.27 4.58 -14.93
N HIS A 250 -1.67 5.68 -14.51
CA HIS A 250 -0.51 6.29 -15.14
C HIS A 250 0.52 6.59 -14.05
N THR A 251 1.79 6.30 -14.33
CA THR A 251 2.89 6.73 -13.46
C THR A 251 3.45 8.06 -13.91
N LEU A 252 3.36 9.05 -13.02
CA LEU A 252 4.12 10.27 -13.08
C LEU A 252 5.52 9.99 -12.55
N VAL A 253 6.55 10.16 -13.38
CA VAL A 253 7.94 10.10 -12.95
C VAL A 253 8.51 11.50 -12.98
N ILE A 254 9.05 11.96 -11.85
CA ILE A 254 9.60 13.30 -11.67
C ILE A 254 11.09 13.17 -11.36
N ALA A 255 11.91 14.03 -11.96
CA ALA A 255 13.35 14.13 -11.70
C ALA A 255 13.74 15.56 -11.29
N THR A 256 14.49 15.70 -10.20
CA THR A 256 15.17 16.94 -9.84
C THR A 256 16.47 17.06 -10.62
N LEU A 257 16.79 18.26 -11.08
CA LEU A 257 17.99 18.55 -11.87
C LEU A 257 18.85 19.61 -11.18
N ASP A 258 20.17 19.41 -11.25
CA ASP A 258 21.16 20.37 -10.76
C ASP A 258 21.48 21.48 -11.79
N ALA A 259 22.44 22.35 -11.46
CA ALA A 259 22.90 23.44 -12.31
C ALA A 259 23.52 22.99 -13.65
N THR A 260 23.90 21.71 -13.78
CA THR A 260 24.41 21.09 -15.00
C THR A 260 23.33 20.37 -15.81
N SER A 261 22.07 20.43 -15.36
CA SER A 261 20.94 19.66 -15.88
C SER A 261 21.06 18.14 -15.69
N ALA A 262 21.94 17.68 -14.80
CA ALA A 262 22.05 16.28 -14.44
C ALA A 262 20.93 15.91 -13.45
N PRO A 263 20.24 14.76 -13.63
CA PRO A 263 19.28 14.29 -12.65
C PRO A 263 19.97 13.91 -11.34
N ARG A 264 19.31 14.22 -10.21
CA ARG A 264 19.86 14.00 -8.85
C ARG A 264 18.96 13.16 -7.95
N ALA A 265 17.65 13.35 -8.02
CA ALA A 265 16.67 12.52 -7.32
C ALA A 265 15.44 12.30 -8.20
N GLY A 266 14.69 11.24 -7.88
CA GLY A 266 13.49 10.83 -8.59
C GLY A 266 12.36 10.46 -7.66
N LYS A 267 11.10 10.68 -8.07
CA LYS A 267 9.93 10.13 -7.38
C LYS A 267 8.87 9.71 -8.38
N THR A 268 8.11 8.68 -8.03
CA THR A 268 6.93 8.22 -8.76
C THR A 268 5.64 8.62 -8.06
N ALA A 269 4.62 8.95 -8.83
CA ALA A 269 3.25 9.14 -8.37
C ALA A 269 2.31 8.30 -9.25
N TYR A 270 1.32 7.64 -8.65
CA TYR A 270 0.30 6.91 -9.39
C TYR A 270 -0.97 7.75 -9.51
N VAL A 271 -1.26 8.21 -10.72
CA VAL A 271 -2.44 9.02 -11.01
C VAL A 271 -3.37 8.29 -11.97
N TYR A 272 -4.66 8.53 -11.83
CA TYR A 272 -5.69 7.79 -12.54
C TYR A 272 -6.40 8.69 -13.53
N GLY A 273 -6.47 8.22 -14.77
CA GLY A 273 -7.32 8.81 -15.79
C GLY A 273 -8.73 8.26 -15.69
N SER A 274 -9.70 9.16 -15.59
CA SER A 274 -11.13 8.95 -15.79
C SER A 274 -11.48 9.29 -17.24
N ASP A 275 -11.36 8.33 -18.16
CA ASP A 275 -12.02 8.43 -19.47
C ASP A 275 -13.28 7.59 -19.41
N ASP A 276 -14.32 8.16 -18.81
CA ASP A 276 -15.54 7.43 -18.44
C ASP A 276 -16.33 6.97 -19.67
N GLU A 277 -16.16 7.67 -20.80
CA GLU A 277 -16.78 7.38 -22.08
C GLU A 277 -18.28 7.01 -21.95
N ASP A 278 -19.05 7.75 -21.13
CA ASP A 278 -20.42 7.38 -20.70
C ASP A 278 -21.35 6.98 -21.86
N GLY A 279 -21.18 7.56 -23.04
CA GLY A 279 -21.90 7.20 -24.25
C GLY A 279 -21.73 5.73 -24.68
N LYS A 280 -20.69 5.03 -24.22
CA LYS A 280 -20.40 3.62 -24.48
C LYS A 280 -21.02 2.66 -23.46
N TRP A 281 -21.60 3.16 -22.39
CA TRP A 281 -22.16 2.35 -21.31
C TRP A 281 -23.69 2.37 -21.33
N GLU A 282 -24.29 1.26 -20.94
CA GLU A 282 -25.73 1.18 -20.66
C GLU A 282 -25.98 0.56 -19.29
N SER A 283 -26.90 1.17 -18.56
CA SER A 283 -27.30 0.69 -17.24
C SER A 283 -28.00 -0.66 -17.34
N LEU A 284 -27.62 -1.58 -16.45
CA LEU A 284 -28.34 -2.82 -16.17
C LEU A 284 -29.24 -2.68 -14.94
N GLY A 285 -29.32 -1.47 -14.37
CA GLY A 285 -30.04 -1.18 -13.13
C GLY A 285 -29.19 -1.43 -11.90
N MET A 286 -29.86 -1.69 -10.79
CA MET A 286 -29.24 -1.91 -9.49
C MET A 286 -28.85 -3.38 -9.30
N THR A 287 -27.75 -3.62 -8.59
CA THR A 287 -27.28 -4.94 -8.21
C THR A 287 -26.74 -4.99 -6.80
N TRP A 288 -26.58 -6.21 -6.28
CA TRP A 288 -25.93 -6.48 -5.01
C TRP A 288 -24.45 -6.77 -5.24
N TYR A 289 -23.63 -6.02 -4.51
CA TYR A 289 -22.18 -6.10 -4.45
C TYR A 289 -21.80 -6.45 -3.00
N ASN A 290 -21.20 -7.61 -2.76
CA ASN A 290 -20.58 -7.93 -1.48
C ASN A 290 -19.23 -7.23 -1.41
N GLU A 291 -19.19 -6.14 -0.63
CA GLU A 291 -17.98 -5.35 -0.39
C GLU A 291 -17.07 -6.15 0.53
N SER A 292 -15.85 -6.37 0.07
CA SER A 292 -14.82 -7.10 0.81
C SER A 292 -13.42 -6.52 0.60
N PHE A 293 -13.27 -5.37 -0.08
CA PHE A 293 -11.97 -4.69 -0.14
C PHE A 293 -11.68 -4.00 1.18
N VAL A 294 -12.60 -3.15 1.64
CA VAL A 294 -12.43 -2.36 2.85
C VAL A 294 -12.67 -3.22 4.09
N ALA A 295 -13.70 -4.06 4.07
CA ALA A 295 -13.95 -5.00 5.18
C ALA A 295 -12.83 -6.04 5.39
N GLY A 296 -12.11 -6.41 4.32
CA GLY A 296 -10.92 -7.27 4.44
C GLY A 296 -9.66 -6.53 4.85
N TYR A 297 -9.71 -5.19 4.91
CA TYR A 297 -8.58 -4.33 5.31
C TYR A 297 -8.70 -3.85 6.77
N TYR A 298 -9.91 -3.63 7.26
CA TYR A 298 -10.19 -3.14 8.61
C TYR A 298 -10.96 -4.17 9.44
N GLU A 299 -10.40 -4.62 10.57
CA GLU A 299 -11.07 -5.55 11.48
C GLU A 299 -12.41 -5.01 12.01
N GLU A 300 -12.52 -3.70 12.21
CA GLU A 300 -13.71 -3.06 12.77
C GLU A 300 -14.81 -2.81 11.75
N ILE A 301 -14.52 -2.93 10.45
CA ILE A 301 -15.50 -2.72 9.38
C ILE A 301 -16.04 -4.09 8.94
N PRO A 302 -17.32 -4.40 9.25
CA PRO A 302 -17.89 -5.68 8.83
C PRO A 302 -18.11 -5.70 7.32
N GLU A 303 -18.04 -6.90 6.74
CA GLU A 303 -18.51 -7.13 5.38
C GLU A 303 -20.00 -6.77 5.24
N ILE A 304 -20.32 -6.09 4.14
CA ILE A 304 -21.68 -5.65 3.83
C ILE A 304 -22.04 -5.87 2.37
N GLU A 305 -23.32 -6.13 2.11
CA GLU A 305 -23.88 -6.06 0.76
C GLU A 305 -24.31 -4.61 0.46
N LEU A 306 -23.68 -4.02 -0.55
CA LEU A 306 -24.04 -2.72 -1.09
C LEU A 306 -24.97 -2.88 -2.28
N ASN A 307 -25.97 -2.02 -2.36
CA ASN A 307 -26.85 -1.92 -3.51
C ASN A 307 -26.35 -0.80 -4.44
N VAL A 308 -25.76 -1.17 -5.57
CA VAL A 308 -25.02 -0.26 -6.45
C VAL A 308 -25.55 -0.35 -7.88
N GLU A 309 -25.44 0.71 -8.65
CA GLU A 309 -25.74 0.63 -10.08
C GLU A 309 -24.62 -0.16 -10.79
N ILE A 310 -25.02 -1.08 -11.67
CA ILE A 310 -24.12 -1.78 -12.57
C ILE A 310 -24.43 -1.38 -14.02
N GLN A 311 -23.39 -1.12 -14.79
CA GLN A 311 -23.46 -0.83 -16.21
C GLN A 311 -22.67 -1.87 -16.99
N LYS A 312 -23.08 -2.11 -18.23
CA LYS A 312 -22.30 -2.91 -19.18
C LYS A 312 -21.88 -2.06 -20.38
N HIS A 313 -20.76 -2.45 -20.98
CA HIS A 313 -20.29 -1.81 -22.19
C HIS A 313 -21.15 -2.21 -23.39
N LYS A 314 -21.55 -1.24 -24.22
CA LYS A 314 -22.47 -1.45 -25.36
C LYS A 314 -21.90 -2.35 -26.46
N SER A 315 -20.57 -2.40 -26.60
CA SER A 315 -19.90 -3.12 -27.69
C SER A 315 -18.91 -4.19 -27.24
N VAL A 316 -18.72 -4.37 -25.93
CA VAL A 316 -17.79 -5.38 -25.38
C VAL A 316 -18.59 -6.24 -24.42
N ALA A 317 -18.96 -7.44 -24.87
CA ALA A 317 -19.73 -8.38 -24.05
C ALA A 317 -18.85 -8.87 -22.89
N GLY A 318 -19.41 -8.90 -21.68
CA GLY A 318 -18.66 -9.28 -20.47
C GLY A 318 -17.90 -8.13 -19.82
N PHE A 319 -17.94 -6.90 -20.36
CA PHE A 319 -17.28 -5.76 -19.73
C PHE A 319 -18.28 -4.91 -18.94
N TYR A 320 -18.07 -4.84 -17.62
CA TYR A 320 -18.98 -4.22 -16.65
C TYR A 320 -18.30 -3.11 -15.86
N ARG A 321 -19.09 -2.22 -15.25
CA ARG A 321 -18.61 -1.30 -14.22
C ARG A 321 -19.65 -1.07 -13.12
N LEU A 322 -19.20 -0.97 -11.87
CA LEU A 322 -20.01 -0.52 -10.73
C LEU A 322 -19.92 1.00 -10.64
N VAL A 323 -21.04 1.69 -10.43
CA VAL A 323 -21.07 3.17 -10.35
C VAL A 323 -21.09 3.62 -8.90
N ASN A 324 -20.10 4.43 -8.51
CA ASN A 324 -19.91 4.99 -7.17
C ASN A 324 -20.17 3.96 -6.05
N PRO A 325 -19.47 2.80 -6.05
CA PRO A 325 -19.86 1.67 -5.23
C PRO A 325 -19.88 1.98 -3.73
N TYR A 326 -19.09 2.95 -3.27
CA TYR A 326 -18.97 3.33 -1.86
C TYR A 326 -19.80 4.54 -1.45
N ALA A 327 -20.60 5.14 -2.34
CA ALA A 327 -21.36 6.37 -2.06
C ALA A 327 -22.33 6.27 -0.86
N ALA A 328 -22.77 5.07 -0.51
CA ALA A 328 -23.65 4.80 0.62
C ALA A 328 -22.98 3.95 1.72
N HIS A 329 -21.65 3.80 1.70
CA HIS A 329 -20.94 2.97 2.67
C HIS A 329 -20.99 3.60 4.07
N PRO A 330 -21.48 2.90 5.11
CA PRO A 330 -21.78 3.50 6.42
C PRO A 330 -20.54 3.93 7.21
N PHE A 331 -19.37 3.36 6.91
CA PHE A 331 -18.09 3.67 7.57
C PHE A 331 -17.20 4.64 6.80
N CYS A 332 -17.63 5.11 5.63
CA CYS A 332 -16.84 6.06 4.86
C CYS A 332 -16.77 7.42 5.60
N THR A 333 -15.57 7.91 5.86
CA THR A 333 -15.35 9.18 6.59
C THR A 333 -15.59 10.38 5.69
N SER A 334 -15.23 10.26 4.41
CA SER A 334 -15.58 11.23 3.39
C SER A 334 -15.74 10.59 2.01
N ILE A 335 -16.77 11.01 1.29
CA ILE A 335 -16.87 10.74 -0.15
C ILE A 335 -16.17 11.91 -0.83
N GLY A 336 -14.90 11.68 -1.17
CA GLY A 336 -14.11 12.61 -1.97
C GLY A 336 -14.67 12.74 -3.38
N HIS A 337 -14.44 13.90 -3.99
CA HIS A 337 -14.66 14.17 -5.43
C HIS A 337 -16.09 14.54 -5.86
N SER A 338 -16.50 15.76 -5.49
CA SER A 338 -17.53 16.46 -6.26
C SER A 338 -17.02 16.74 -7.68
N GLY A 339 -17.66 16.17 -8.71
CA GLY A 339 -17.45 16.59 -10.10
C GLY A 339 -17.32 15.47 -11.13
N HIS A 340 -17.14 14.21 -10.73
CA HIS A 340 -17.22 13.04 -11.62
C HIS A 340 -17.63 11.79 -10.82
N ASN A 341 -17.90 10.70 -11.53
CA ASN A 341 -18.16 9.40 -10.91
C ASN A 341 -16.86 8.62 -10.69
N HIS A 342 -16.92 7.65 -9.80
CA HIS A 342 -15.91 6.62 -9.58
C HIS A 342 -16.49 5.27 -9.95
N TYR A 343 -15.64 4.42 -10.53
CA TYR A 343 -16.07 3.14 -11.04
C TYR A 343 -15.09 2.04 -10.67
N ILE A 344 -15.62 0.86 -10.38
CA ILE A 344 -14.85 -0.39 -10.41
C ILE A 344 -15.13 -1.04 -11.75
N TYR A 345 -14.11 -1.17 -12.60
CA TYR A 345 -14.20 -1.76 -13.93
C TYR A 345 -13.88 -3.25 -13.86
N ILE A 346 -14.77 -4.08 -14.41
CA ILE A 346 -14.70 -5.53 -14.30
C ILE A 346 -14.71 -6.14 -15.70
N HIS A 347 -13.60 -6.79 -16.05
CA HIS A 347 -13.42 -7.51 -17.30
C HIS A 347 -13.80 -8.97 -17.13
N ALA A 348 -14.95 -9.36 -17.68
CA ALA A 348 -15.45 -10.74 -17.71
C ALA A 348 -15.79 -11.20 -19.14
N GLU A 349 -15.07 -10.68 -20.14
CA GLU A 349 -15.17 -11.10 -21.54
C GLU A 349 -14.86 -12.59 -21.72
N GLU A 350 -13.95 -13.10 -20.89
CA GLU A 350 -13.69 -14.52 -20.71
C GLU A 350 -14.12 -14.93 -19.28
N PRO A 351 -15.21 -15.69 -19.10
CA PRO A 351 -15.79 -15.96 -17.79
C PRO A 351 -14.87 -16.63 -16.77
N ASP A 352 -13.84 -17.35 -17.20
CA ASP A 352 -12.87 -18.00 -16.30
C ASP A 352 -11.62 -17.13 -16.00
N TYR A 353 -11.54 -15.94 -16.60
CA TYR A 353 -10.38 -15.05 -16.54
C TYR A 353 -10.78 -13.63 -16.18
N VAL A 354 -11.61 -13.48 -15.15
CA VAL A 354 -12.12 -12.17 -14.72
C VAL A 354 -11.04 -11.38 -14.00
N TYR A 355 -10.94 -10.08 -14.27
CA TYR A 355 -10.05 -9.18 -13.54
C TYR A 355 -10.67 -7.78 -13.33
N ILE A 356 -10.14 -7.05 -12.36
CA ILE A 356 -10.57 -5.69 -11.98
C ILE A 356 -9.45 -4.71 -12.29
N GLU A 357 -9.72 -3.67 -13.09
CA GLU A 357 -8.75 -2.61 -13.42
C GLU A 357 -8.34 -1.83 -12.15
N ASN A 358 -7.13 -1.29 -12.15
CA ASN A 358 -6.69 -0.37 -11.11
C ASN A 358 -7.55 0.90 -11.13
N SER A 359 -8.25 1.22 -10.02
CA SER A 359 -9.24 2.29 -9.98
C SER A 359 -9.36 2.96 -8.61
N PRO A 360 -9.45 4.31 -8.56
CA PRO A 360 -9.79 5.03 -7.34
C PRO A 360 -11.29 4.88 -7.05
N ILE A 361 -11.65 4.56 -5.81
CA ILE A 361 -13.04 4.22 -5.46
C ILE A 361 -13.88 5.42 -5.01
N GLY A 362 -13.27 6.60 -4.89
CA GLY A 362 -13.97 7.84 -4.53
C GLY A 362 -14.42 7.89 -3.07
N ALA A 363 -13.73 7.16 -2.20
CA ALA A 363 -14.02 7.07 -0.78
C ALA A 363 -12.72 7.16 0.03
N ASP A 364 -12.83 7.73 1.21
CA ASP A 364 -11.80 7.83 2.24
C ASP A 364 -12.33 7.16 3.51
N PHE A 365 -11.50 6.33 4.14
CA PHE A 365 -11.82 5.63 5.40
C PHE A 365 -10.94 6.05 6.58
N GLY A 366 -10.07 7.05 6.40
CA GLY A 366 -9.25 7.63 7.46
C GLY A 366 -7.84 7.99 7.02
N TYR A 367 -7.31 7.29 6.01
CA TYR A 367 -5.94 7.48 5.50
C TYR A 367 -5.92 7.91 4.02
N GLY A 368 -6.83 8.81 3.65
CA GLY A 368 -6.86 9.43 2.33
C GLY A 368 -7.65 8.65 1.29
N GLU A 369 -7.45 8.99 0.02
CA GLU A 369 -8.22 8.40 -1.09
C GLU A 369 -7.94 6.89 -1.20
N GLY A 370 -8.99 6.08 -1.27
CA GLY A 370 -8.90 4.63 -1.48
C GLY A 370 -8.81 4.24 -2.96
N ARG A 371 -8.13 3.12 -3.23
CA ARG A 371 -8.01 2.51 -4.55
C ARG A 371 -8.07 0.99 -4.50
N VAL A 372 -8.52 0.38 -5.57
CA VAL A 372 -8.62 -1.08 -5.73
C VAL A 372 -7.95 -1.55 -7.01
N THR A 373 -7.51 -2.80 -7.01
CA THR A 373 -6.98 -3.48 -8.19
C THR A 373 -7.09 -4.99 -8.04
N SER A 374 -6.78 -5.72 -9.11
CA SER A 374 -6.54 -7.17 -9.08
C SER A 374 -5.07 -7.46 -9.41
N THR A 375 -4.57 -8.62 -8.98
CA THR A 375 -3.20 -9.09 -9.31
C THR A 375 -2.98 -9.07 -10.83
N VAL A 376 -3.98 -9.50 -11.59
CA VAL A 376 -3.94 -9.52 -13.06
C VAL A 376 -3.81 -8.11 -13.63
N ALA A 377 -4.57 -7.13 -13.13
CA ALA A 377 -4.48 -5.76 -13.62
C ALA A 377 -3.12 -5.12 -13.32
N ASN A 378 -2.56 -5.33 -12.13
CA ASN A 378 -1.21 -4.84 -11.82
C ASN A 378 -0.18 -5.41 -12.79
N LEU A 379 -0.21 -6.72 -13.08
CA LEU A 379 0.71 -7.35 -14.02
C LEU A 379 0.55 -6.82 -15.46
N LEU A 380 -0.69 -6.58 -15.90
CA LEU A 380 -0.97 -5.95 -17.20
C LEU A 380 -0.41 -4.51 -17.24
N ASP A 381 -0.60 -3.74 -16.17
CA ASP A 381 -0.14 -2.36 -16.07
C ASP A 381 1.40 -2.27 -15.96
N SER A 382 2.06 -3.29 -15.39
CA SER A 382 3.53 -3.44 -15.41
C SER A 382 4.08 -3.99 -16.74
N GLY A 383 3.21 -4.23 -17.73
CA GLY A 383 3.59 -4.51 -19.11
C GLY A 383 3.55 -5.98 -19.54
N LEU A 384 3.11 -6.90 -18.68
CA LEU A 384 2.90 -8.29 -19.09
C LEU A 384 1.67 -8.42 -20.00
N THR A 385 1.70 -9.41 -20.86
CA THR A 385 0.55 -9.78 -21.69
C THR A 385 -0.37 -10.75 -20.96
N MET A 386 -1.67 -10.72 -21.30
CA MET A 386 -2.64 -11.68 -20.79
C MET A 386 -2.21 -13.15 -21.01
N ALA A 387 -1.49 -13.45 -22.10
CA ALA A 387 -0.99 -14.79 -22.37
C ALA A 387 0.12 -15.22 -21.40
N GLU A 388 1.02 -14.30 -21.04
CA GLU A 388 2.07 -14.55 -20.04
C GLU A 388 1.45 -14.76 -18.66
N ILE A 389 0.48 -13.93 -18.27
CA ILE A 389 -0.21 -14.04 -16.98
C ILE A 389 -0.95 -15.38 -16.86
N LYS A 390 -1.70 -15.79 -17.89
CA LYS A 390 -2.38 -17.10 -17.92
C LYS A 390 -1.36 -18.26 -17.85
N THR A 391 -0.20 -18.10 -18.46
CA THR A 391 0.87 -19.13 -18.44
C THR A 391 1.53 -19.22 -17.06
N ALA A 392 1.65 -18.11 -16.35
CA ALA A 392 2.20 -18.05 -14.99
C ALA A 392 1.26 -18.68 -13.94
N GLY A 393 -0.01 -18.93 -14.29
CA GLY A 393 -0.98 -19.56 -13.39
C GLY A 393 -1.44 -18.64 -12.26
N VAL A 394 -1.45 -17.32 -12.51
CA VAL A 394 -2.01 -16.31 -11.60
C VAL A 394 -3.51 -16.57 -11.42
N ASP A 395 -4.02 -16.35 -10.21
CA ASP A 395 -5.45 -16.50 -9.92
C ASP A 395 -6.28 -15.38 -10.56
N PHE A 396 -7.35 -15.78 -11.24
CA PHE A 396 -8.35 -14.90 -11.83
C PHE A 396 -9.66 -15.02 -11.06
N GLY A 397 -10.52 -14.01 -11.20
CA GLY A 397 -11.92 -14.14 -10.84
C GLY A 397 -12.68 -15.00 -11.87
N THR A 398 -13.93 -15.32 -11.54
CA THR A 398 -14.83 -16.06 -12.41
C THR A 398 -16.18 -15.36 -12.55
N LEU A 399 -16.87 -15.60 -13.66
CA LEU A 399 -18.27 -15.26 -13.90
C LEU A 399 -19.05 -16.56 -14.14
N GLU A 400 -19.68 -17.09 -13.10
CA GLU A 400 -20.50 -18.31 -13.16
C GLU A 400 -21.92 -18.02 -12.66
N ASP A 401 -22.95 -18.53 -13.35
CA ASP A 401 -24.36 -18.32 -13.00
C ASP A 401 -24.77 -16.87 -12.72
N GLY A 402 -24.14 -15.92 -13.44
CA GLY A 402 -24.40 -14.49 -13.28
C GLY A 402 -23.79 -13.89 -12.01
N ILE A 403 -22.84 -14.55 -11.39
CA ILE A 403 -22.09 -14.06 -10.23
C ILE A 403 -20.63 -13.91 -10.64
N ILE A 404 -20.11 -12.70 -10.49
CA ILE A 404 -18.68 -12.44 -10.53
C ILE A 404 -18.12 -12.64 -9.13
N GLU A 405 -17.10 -13.47 -8.98
CA GLU A 405 -16.41 -13.69 -7.71
C GLU A 405 -14.91 -13.87 -7.89
N PHE A 406 -14.14 -13.52 -6.85
CA PHE A 406 -12.71 -13.74 -6.78
C PHE A 406 -12.41 -14.70 -5.62
N ARG A 407 -11.36 -15.52 -5.77
CA ARG A 407 -10.80 -16.30 -4.67
C ARG A 407 -9.72 -15.47 -3.96
N ASN A 408 -9.31 -15.89 -2.76
CA ASN A 408 -8.36 -15.16 -1.90
C ASN A 408 -7.11 -14.73 -2.67
N TRP A 409 -6.54 -13.58 -2.27
CA TRP A 409 -5.26 -13.03 -2.78
C TRP A 409 -5.27 -12.53 -4.22
N GLY A 410 -6.43 -12.54 -4.89
CA GLY A 410 -6.57 -12.01 -6.26
C GLY A 410 -6.80 -10.50 -6.33
N LEU A 411 -7.14 -9.86 -5.21
CA LEU A 411 -7.60 -8.47 -5.12
C LEU A 411 -6.80 -7.70 -4.07
N TRP A 412 -6.64 -6.39 -4.31
CA TRP A 412 -5.83 -5.51 -3.47
C TRP A 412 -6.53 -4.18 -3.22
N TYR A 413 -6.36 -3.65 -2.02
CA TYR A 413 -6.81 -2.33 -1.60
C TYR A 413 -5.63 -1.53 -1.07
N GLY A 414 -5.66 -0.22 -1.23
CA GLY A 414 -4.67 0.69 -0.66
C GLY A 414 -5.25 2.08 -0.47
N GLU A 415 -4.69 2.82 0.48
CA GLU A 415 -5.12 4.18 0.83
C GLU A 415 -3.93 5.12 0.75
N ARG A 416 -4.10 6.25 0.06
CA ARG A 416 -2.99 7.14 -0.32
C ARG A 416 -2.04 7.48 0.82
N ASP A 417 -2.58 7.79 1.99
CA ASP A 417 -1.81 8.31 3.12
C ASP A 417 -1.40 7.19 4.10
N TYR A 418 -1.76 5.94 3.82
CA TYR A 418 -1.28 4.76 4.56
C TYR A 418 -0.12 4.11 3.81
N PHE A 419 1.10 4.16 4.39
CA PHE A 419 2.34 3.66 3.78
C PHE A 419 2.55 4.07 2.30
N ASP A 420 2.30 5.35 1.97
CA ASP A 420 2.40 5.90 0.59
C ASP A 420 1.56 5.11 -0.44
N GLY A 421 0.41 4.59 0.00
CA GLY A 421 -0.53 3.86 -0.84
C GLY A 421 -0.16 2.40 -1.08
N ASP A 422 0.64 1.77 -0.23
CA ASP A 422 1.03 0.37 -0.43
C ASP A 422 -0.20 -0.56 -0.51
N TRP A 423 -0.01 -1.69 -1.18
CA TRP A 423 -1.10 -2.63 -1.46
C TRP A 423 -1.23 -3.69 -0.37
N THR A 424 -2.43 -3.79 0.18
CA THR A 424 -2.81 -4.89 1.07
C THR A 424 -3.75 -5.83 0.34
N SER A 425 -3.46 -7.12 0.41
CA SER A 425 -4.32 -8.16 -0.15
C SER A 425 -5.64 -8.20 0.61
N THR A 426 -6.73 -8.35 -0.12
CA THR A 426 -8.09 -8.33 0.44
C THR A 426 -9.05 -9.03 -0.52
N GLY A 427 -10.36 -8.91 -0.30
CA GLY A 427 -11.35 -9.24 -1.32
C GLY A 427 -11.77 -10.70 -1.38
N GLU A 428 -11.42 -11.54 -0.39
CA GLU A 428 -11.73 -12.99 -0.34
C GLU A 428 -13.22 -13.31 -0.59
N HIS A 429 -14.13 -12.46 -0.11
CA HIS A 429 -15.57 -12.63 -0.32
C HIS A 429 -16.17 -11.70 -1.39
N PHE A 430 -15.35 -11.14 -2.30
CA PHE A 430 -15.85 -10.21 -3.31
C PHE A 430 -16.86 -10.91 -4.20
N ARG A 431 -18.08 -10.34 -4.30
CA ARG A 431 -19.12 -10.85 -5.21
C ARG A 431 -19.94 -9.74 -5.84
N VAL A 432 -20.21 -9.85 -7.13
CA VAL A 432 -21.14 -8.95 -7.85
C VAL A 432 -22.14 -9.79 -8.62
N ARG A 433 -23.43 -9.50 -8.46
CA ARG A 433 -24.48 -10.12 -9.29
C ARG A 433 -24.60 -9.37 -10.62
N VAL A 434 -24.61 -10.09 -11.73
CA VAL A 434 -24.84 -9.54 -13.07
C VAL A 434 -26.28 -9.85 -13.48
N PRO A 435 -27.15 -8.84 -13.64
CA PRO A 435 -28.51 -9.08 -14.13
C PRO A 435 -28.50 -9.71 -15.53
N SER A 436 -29.23 -10.82 -15.71
CA SER A 436 -29.37 -11.43 -17.04
C SER A 436 -30.11 -10.47 -17.99
N GLY A 437 -29.48 -10.17 -19.13
CA GLY A 437 -29.95 -9.12 -20.04
C GLY A 437 -31.35 -9.37 -20.59
N GLY A 438 -32.31 -8.51 -20.24
CA GLY A 438 -33.68 -8.59 -20.78
C GLY A 438 -34.80 -7.95 -19.96
N MET A 439 -34.55 -7.27 -18.83
CA MET A 439 -35.63 -6.61 -18.09
C MET A 439 -35.82 -5.15 -18.54
N SER A 440 -36.28 -4.98 -19.78
CA SER A 440 -37.09 -3.81 -20.11
C SER A 440 -38.49 -4.02 -19.51
N GLY A 441 -38.68 -3.54 -18.28
CA GLY A 441 -40.00 -3.46 -17.64
C GLY A 441 -40.24 -4.52 -16.56
N ILE A 442 -40.33 -4.02 -15.31
CA ILE A 442 -40.97 -4.65 -14.14
C ILE A 442 -40.59 -6.13 -13.93
N ASP A 443 -39.41 -6.36 -13.39
CA ASP A 443 -39.34 -7.04 -12.11
C ASP A 443 -38.66 -6.09 -11.14
N SER A 444 -39.49 -5.26 -10.51
CA SER A 444 -39.12 -4.73 -9.21
C SER A 444 -38.90 -5.96 -8.32
N VAL A 445 -37.66 -6.31 -8.03
CA VAL A 445 -37.37 -6.96 -6.76
C VAL A 445 -37.63 -5.88 -5.72
N SER A 446 -38.89 -5.81 -5.31
CA SER A 446 -39.42 -4.81 -4.39
C SER A 446 -38.70 -4.93 -3.07
N ASP A 447 -38.09 -3.83 -2.62
CA ASP A 447 -37.84 -3.45 -1.24
C ASP A 447 -38.08 -4.54 -0.20
N ALA A 448 -37.07 -5.39 0.02
CA ALA A 448 -37.15 -6.46 1.02
C ALA A 448 -37.09 -5.96 2.49
N TYR A 449 -37.37 -4.68 2.75
CA TYR A 449 -37.37 -4.11 4.10
C TYR A 449 -38.58 -3.21 4.45
N SER A 450 -39.65 -3.17 3.65
CA SER A 450 -40.88 -2.40 4.00
C SER A 450 -42.15 -3.22 4.27
N MET A 451 -42.11 -4.56 4.25
CA MET A 451 -43.29 -5.39 4.57
C MET A 451 -43.32 -5.87 6.02
N GLU A 452 -44.49 -5.74 6.65
CA GLU A 452 -44.79 -6.32 7.96
C GLU A 452 -44.56 -7.84 7.95
N PRO A 453 -43.81 -8.40 8.91
CA PRO A 453 -43.52 -9.83 8.98
C PRO A 453 -44.77 -10.68 9.23
N GLU A 454 -44.89 -11.81 8.51
CA GLU A 454 -45.85 -12.87 8.82
C GLU A 454 -45.20 -13.89 9.76
N TYR A 455 -45.92 -14.34 10.79
CA TYR A 455 -45.41 -15.34 11.73
C TYR A 455 -46.15 -16.67 11.59
N PHE A 456 -45.41 -17.77 11.71
CA PHE A 456 -45.94 -19.13 11.70
C PHE A 456 -45.42 -19.88 12.93
N ASN A 457 -46.23 -20.80 13.47
CA ASN A 457 -45.72 -21.74 14.47
C ASN A 457 -44.77 -22.77 13.83
N LEU A 458 -44.08 -23.57 14.65
CA LEU A 458 -43.11 -24.57 14.16
C LEU A 458 -43.75 -25.73 13.36
N GLN A 459 -45.08 -25.78 13.28
CA GLN A 459 -45.85 -26.71 12.45
C GLN A 459 -46.31 -26.07 11.12
N GLY A 460 -45.92 -24.82 10.85
CA GLY A 460 -46.22 -24.11 9.60
C GLY A 460 -47.61 -23.47 9.55
N VAL A 461 -48.29 -23.29 10.70
CA VAL A 461 -49.59 -22.61 10.76
C VAL A 461 -49.38 -21.11 10.90
N HIS A 462 -50.01 -20.33 10.01
CA HIS A 462 -49.97 -18.87 10.02
C HIS A 462 -50.65 -18.28 11.26
N LEU A 463 -50.01 -17.30 11.89
CA LEU A 463 -50.51 -16.53 13.04
C LEU A 463 -51.07 -15.20 12.54
N GLN A 464 -52.23 -14.80 13.05
CA GLN A 464 -52.88 -13.55 12.62
C GLN A 464 -52.15 -12.29 13.09
N ASP A 465 -51.48 -12.36 14.24
CA ASP A 465 -50.75 -11.27 14.87
C ASP A 465 -49.31 -11.69 15.21
N LYS A 466 -48.41 -10.71 15.41
CA LYS A 466 -47.07 -10.96 15.93
C LYS A 466 -47.16 -11.57 17.33
N PRO A 467 -46.55 -12.73 17.59
CA PRO A 467 -46.60 -13.37 18.91
C PRO A 467 -45.77 -12.60 19.94
N ASP A 468 -46.24 -12.57 21.20
CA ASP A 468 -45.59 -11.80 22.26
C ASP A 468 -44.23 -12.39 22.70
N ALA A 469 -44.08 -13.71 22.74
CA ALA A 469 -42.81 -14.38 23.04
C ALA A 469 -42.80 -15.86 22.60
N GLY A 470 -41.61 -16.39 22.25
CA GLY A 470 -41.41 -17.80 21.87
C GLY A 470 -40.65 -18.00 20.56
N VAL A 471 -40.53 -19.25 20.10
CA VAL A 471 -39.82 -19.60 18.86
C VAL A 471 -40.81 -19.81 17.72
N PHE A 472 -40.62 -19.06 16.64
CA PHE A 472 -41.54 -19.03 15.48
C PHE A 472 -40.77 -19.06 14.17
N ILE A 473 -41.48 -19.26 13.07
CA ILE A 473 -40.96 -19.04 11.73
C ILE A 473 -41.46 -17.68 11.28
N GLU A 474 -40.55 -16.74 11.08
CA GLU A 474 -40.85 -15.44 10.48
C GLU A 474 -40.68 -15.57 8.97
N LYS A 475 -41.70 -15.18 8.22
CA LYS A 475 -41.64 -15.04 6.77
C LYS A 475 -41.69 -13.56 6.42
N ARG A 476 -40.65 -13.07 5.74
CA ARG A 476 -40.59 -11.70 5.26
C ARG A 476 -40.02 -11.69 3.85
N ALA A 477 -40.70 -10.99 2.94
CA ALA A 477 -40.29 -10.86 1.54
C ALA A 477 -39.94 -12.22 0.88
N GLY A 478 -40.74 -13.26 1.18
CA GLY A 478 -40.56 -14.60 0.60
C GLY A 478 -39.51 -15.49 1.26
N VAL A 479 -38.69 -14.96 2.18
CA VAL A 479 -37.69 -15.73 2.94
C VAL A 479 -38.28 -16.18 4.27
N SER A 480 -38.07 -17.45 4.65
CA SER A 480 -38.50 -18.00 5.94
C SER A 480 -37.30 -18.32 6.82
N ARG A 481 -37.32 -17.82 8.06
CA ARG A 481 -36.27 -18.08 9.06
C ARG A 481 -36.87 -18.36 10.43
N LYS A 482 -36.16 -19.15 11.25
CA LYS A 482 -36.56 -19.41 12.64
C LYS A 482 -36.11 -18.23 13.50
N VAL A 483 -37.03 -17.64 14.26
CA VAL A 483 -36.75 -16.48 15.13
C VAL A 483 -37.20 -16.77 16.56
N ILE A 484 -36.54 -16.12 17.51
CA ILE A 484 -36.99 -16.05 18.91
C ILE A 484 -37.58 -14.66 19.11
N VAL A 485 -38.88 -14.60 19.34
CA VAL A 485 -39.57 -13.37 19.74
C VAL A 485 -39.53 -13.29 21.27
N LYS A 486 -39.16 -12.14 21.82
CA LYS A 486 -38.96 -11.92 23.26
C LYS A 486 -39.94 -10.90 23.81
#